data_AF-A0A7K5FNG9-F1
#
_entry.id   AF-A0A7K5FNG9-F1
#
_cell.length_a   1.000
_cell.length_b   1.000
_cell.length_c   1.000
_cell.angle_alpha   90.00
_cell.angle_beta   90.00
_cell.angle_gamma   90.00
#
_symmetry.space_group_name_H-M   'P 1'
#
loop_
_entity.id
_entity.type
_entity.pdbx_description
1 polymer ?
#
loop_
_entity_poly.entity_id
_entity_poly.type
_entity_poly.pdbx_seq_one_letter_code
_entity_poly.pdbx_strand_id
1 'polypeptide(L)'
;VCRKWEGGDPGVANQKTPTSLLLTPEGVFHSFGYTARDYYHDLDPEEAREWLYFEKFKMKIHSTSDLTMKTELEAVNGKKMQALEVFAHALRFFKEHAVQELKEQCPSLPEGGAIRWVLTVPAIWKQPAKQFMREAAY
;
A
#
# COMPACT_ATOMS: atom_id res chain seq x y z
N VAL A 1 11.92 -4.44 19.06
CA VAL A 1 12.46 -3.59 17.98
C VAL A 1 11.77 -4.01 16.69
N CYS A 2 11.06 -3.12 15.99
CA CYS A 2 10.51 -3.47 14.67
C CYS A 2 11.67 -3.78 13.72
N ARG A 3 11.59 -4.91 13.01
CA ARG A 3 12.56 -5.22 11.95
C ARG A 3 12.55 -4.10 10.89
N LYS A 4 13.71 -3.83 10.29
CA LYS A 4 13.81 -2.89 9.17
C LYS A 4 13.09 -3.48 7.96
N TRP A 5 12.37 -2.64 7.21
CA TRP A 5 11.81 -3.03 5.92
C TRP A 5 12.95 -3.43 4.97
N GLU A 6 12.81 -4.59 4.31
CA GLU A 6 13.76 -5.05 3.30
C GLU A 6 13.80 -4.07 2.10
N GLY A 7 14.97 -3.86 1.51
CA GLY A 7 15.18 -2.98 0.35
C GLY A 7 15.45 -1.50 0.65
N GLY A 8 15.56 -1.10 1.92
CA GLY A 8 16.10 0.22 2.28
C GLY A 8 17.63 0.29 2.09
N ASP A 9 18.16 1.44 1.65
CA ASP A 9 19.60 1.62 1.43
C ASP A 9 20.38 1.36 2.73
N PRO A 10 21.36 0.43 2.73
CA PRO A 10 22.18 0.16 3.89
C PRO A 10 22.90 1.44 4.36
N GLY A 11 22.60 1.88 5.59
CA GLY A 11 23.25 3.04 6.22
C GLY A 11 22.39 4.31 6.32
N VAL A 12 21.23 4.36 5.65
CA VAL A 12 20.31 5.49 5.81
C VAL A 12 19.34 5.22 6.97
N ALA A 13 19.58 5.88 8.11
CA ALA A 13 18.63 5.86 9.23
C ALA A 13 17.33 6.58 8.83
N ASN A 14 16.18 6.06 9.29
CA ASN A 14 14.85 6.65 9.10
C ASN A 14 14.34 6.73 7.65
N GLN A 15 14.76 5.81 6.77
CA GLN A 15 14.14 5.68 5.46
C GLN A 15 12.64 5.38 5.60
N LYS A 16 11.82 6.25 5.01
CA LYS A 16 10.37 6.04 4.94
C LYS A 16 10.09 5.06 3.81
N THR A 17 9.38 3.97 4.11
CA THR A 17 8.90 3.04 3.10
C THR A 17 8.11 3.80 2.02
N PRO A 18 8.45 3.64 0.72
CA PRO A 18 7.71 4.29 -0.34
C PRO A 18 6.27 3.78 -0.37
N THR A 19 5.33 4.64 -0.77
CA THR A 19 3.94 4.22 -1.04
C THR A 19 3.87 3.66 -2.46
N SER A 20 4.47 2.47 -2.61
CA SER A 20 4.56 1.75 -3.88
C SER A 20 3.84 0.42 -3.74
N LEU A 21 2.96 0.11 -4.69
CA LEU A 21 2.21 -1.14 -4.76
C LEU A 21 2.48 -1.79 -6.12
N LEU A 22 2.77 -3.07 -6.10
CA LEU A 22 2.87 -3.89 -7.31
C LEU A 22 1.81 -4.99 -7.24
N LEU A 23 1.02 -5.09 -8.30
CA LEU A 23 0.06 -6.17 -8.51
C LEU A 23 0.43 -6.95 -9.77
N THR A 24 0.08 -8.23 -9.77
CA THR A 24 0.19 -9.11 -10.95
C THR A 24 -0.71 -8.59 -12.09
N PRO A 25 -0.54 -9.08 -13.33
CA PRO A 25 -1.43 -8.72 -14.44
C PRO A 25 -2.92 -8.99 -14.17
N GLU A 26 -3.24 -9.95 -13.30
CA GLU A 26 -4.60 -10.30 -12.84
C GLU A 26 -5.12 -9.39 -11.73
N GLY A 27 -4.33 -8.41 -11.28
CA GLY A 27 -4.69 -7.49 -10.19
C GLY A 27 -4.50 -8.07 -8.80
N VAL A 28 -3.76 -9.18 -8.65
CA VAL A 28 -3.49 -9.78 -7.34
C VAL A 28 -2.31 -9.09 -6.67
N PHE A 29 -2.38 -8.93 -5.34
CA PHE A 29 -1.27 -8.39 -4.56
C PHE A 29 0.00 -9.20 -4.75
N HIS A 30 1.08 -8.54 -5.19
CA HIS A 30 2.41 -9.14 -5.21
C HIS A 30 3.27 -8.61 -4.05
N SER A 31 3.47 -7.29 -4.01
CA SER A 31 4.38 -6.69 -3.05
C SER A 31 4.08 -5.21 -2.78
N PHE A 32 4.61 -4.69 -1.68
CA PHE A 32 4.51 -3.29 -1.29
C PHE A 32 5.89 -2.69 -0.97
N GLY A 33 6.01 -1.37 -1.04
CA GLY A 33 7.20 -0.64 -0.57
C GLY A 33 8.42 -0.83 -1.47
N TYR A 34 9.59 -0.99 -0.86
CA TYR A 34 10.85 -1.18 -1.59
C TYR A 34 10.84 -2.44 -2.42
N THR A 35 10.34 -3.56 -1.89
CA THR A 35 10.19 -4.82 -2.64
C THR A 35 9.38 -4.63 -3.92
N ALA A 36 8.29 -3.85 -3.87
CA ALA A 36 7.49 -3.55 -5.06
C ALA A 36 8.24 -2.71 -6.09
N ARG A 37 9.00 -1.72 -5.61
CA ARG A 37 9.84 -0.89 -6.48
C ARG A 37 10.90 -1.75 -7.13
N ASP A 38 11.71 -2.44 -6.34
CA ASP A 38 12.90 -3.14 -6.81
C ASP A 38 12.49 -4.26 -7.79
N TYR A 39 11.50 -5.09 -7.42
CA TYR A 39 10.98 -6.14 -8.29
C TYR A 39 10.51 -5.59 -9.65
N TYR A 40 9.72 -4.50 -9.66
CA TYR A 40 9.23 -3.92 -10.92
C TYR A 40 10.35 -3.38 -11.81
N HIS A 41 11.41 -2.81 -11.24
CA HIS A 41 12.53 -2.28 -12.01
C HIS A 41 13.52 -3.36 -12.46
N ASP A 42 13.48 -4.54 -11.83
CA ASP A 42 14.26 -5.72 -12.21
C ASP A 42 13.56 -6.58 -13.28
N LEU A 43 12.26 -6.37 -13.54
CA LEU A 43 11.51 -7.05 -14.60
C LEU A 43 12.04 -6.70 -15.99
N ASP A 44 11.95 -7.67 -16.91
CA ASP A 44 12.15 -7.40 -18.33
C ASP A 44 11.14 -6.34 -18.83
N PRO A 45 11.54 -5.38 -19.68
CA PRO A 45 10.65 -4.29 -20.11
C PRO A 45 9.36 -4.74 -20.81
N GLU A 46 9.37 -5.91 -21.45
CA GLU A 46 8.17 -6.50 -22.06
C GLU A 46 7.21 -7.05 -20.99
N GLU A 47 7.76 -7.71 -19.97
CA GLU A 47 6.97 -8.23 -18.86
C GLU A 47 6.40 -7.09 -18.01
N ALA A 48 7.22 -6.09 -17.66
CA ALA A 48 6.82 -4.94 -16.85
C ALA A 48 5.58 -4.21 -17.38
N ARG A 49 5.32 -4.27 -18.70
CA ARG A 49 4.13 -3.69 -19.34
C ARG A 49 2.83 -4.37 -18.92
N GLU A 50 2.87 -5.64 -18.52
CA GLU A 50 1.68 -6.38 -18.08
C GLU A 50 1.36 -6.13 -16.62
N TRP A 51 2.37 -5.85 -15.79
CA TRP A 51 2.25 -5.64 -14.36
C TRP A 51 1.66 -4.28 -14.00
N LEU A 52 0.93 -4.22 -12.88
CA LEU A 52 0.29 -3.00 -12.39
C LEU A 52 1.13 -2.38 -11.26
N TYR A 53 2.00 -1.45 -11.62
CA TYR A 53 2.84 -0.73 -10.66
C TYR A 53 2.29 0.67 -10.35
N PHE A 54 2.07 0.96 -9.08
CA PHE A 54 1.58 2.25 -8.58
C PHE A 54 2.60 2.87 -7.63
N GLU A 55 3.16 4.02 -7.99
CA GLU A 55 4.07 4.78 -7.12
C GLU A 55 3.39 6.05 -6.56
N LYS A 56 3.70 6.39 -5.29
CA LYS A 56 3.27 7.63 -4.61
C LYS A 56 1.75 7.86 -4.68
N PHE A 57 0.97 6.77 -4.73
CA PHE A 57 -0.47 6.84 -4.97
C PHE A 57 -1.24 7.59 -3.87
N LYS A 58 -0.69 7.66 -2.65
CA LYS A 58 -1.21 8.52 -1.57
C LYS A 58 -1.28 10.01 -1.97
N MET A 59 -0.34 10.48 -2.78
CA MET A 59 -0.33 11.87 -3.24
C MET A 59 -1.35 12.12 -4.35
N LYS A 60 -1.62 11.12 -5.20
CA LYS A 60 -2.60 11.23 -6.29
C LYS A 60 -4.01 11.55 -5.77
N ILE A 61 -4.43 10.94 -4.65
CA ILE A 61 -5.75 11.25 -4.04
C ILE A 61 -5.79 12.60 -3.33
N HIS A 62 -4.66 13.09 -2.80
CA HIS A 62 -4.59 14.41 -2.19
C HIS A 62 -4.82 15.52 -3.22
N SER A 63 -4.27 15.36 -4.43
CA SER A 63 -4.42 16.32 -5.52
C SER A 63 -5.75 16.22 -6.27
N THR A 64 -6.58 15.22 -5.97
CA THR A 64 -7.86 15.02 -6.67
C THR A 64 -8.97 15.81 -5.98
N SER A 65 -9.46 16.85 -6.67
CA SER A 65 -10.50 17.77 -6.18
C SER A 65 -11.83 17.05 -5.86
N ASP A 66 -12.19 16.10 -6.72
CA ASP A 66 -13.48 15.39 -6.75
C ASP A 66 -13.26 13.89 -6.51
N LEU A 67 -12.61 13.55 -5.39
CA LEU A 67 -12.42 12.17 -4.99
C LEU A 67 -13.76 11.49 -4.71
N THR A 68 -14.01 10.38 -5.39
CA THR A 68 -15.20 9.53 -5.22
C THR A 68 -14.78 8.07 -5.03
N MET A 69 -15.72 7.21 -4.65
CA MET A 69 -15.48 5.76 -4.58
C MET A 69 -15.23 5.12 -5.95
N LYS A 70 -15.54 5.83 -7.04
CA LYS A 70 -15.28 5.40 -8.42
C LYS A 70 -13.97 5.97 -8.98
N THR A 71 -13.21 6.74 -8.18
CA THR A 71 -11.95 7.30 -8.64
C THR A 71 -10.99 6.16 -8.99
N GLU A 72 -10.39 6.25 -10.17
CA GLU A 72 -9.40 5.30 -10.65
C GLU A 72 -7.99 5.90 -10.54
N LEU A 73 -7.01 5.03 -10.34
CA LEU A 73 -5.60 5.35 -10.46
C LEU A 73 -5.04 4.67 -11.70
N GLU A 74 -4.14 5.39 -12.36
CA GLU A 74 -3.37 4.86 -13.47
C GLU A 74 -2.05 4.26 -12.94
N ALA A 75 -1.80 3.01 -13.31
CA ALA A 75 -0.53 2.32 -13.13
C ALA A 75 0.50 2.82 -14.15
N VAL A 76 1.78 2.51 -13.95
CA VAL A 76 2.86 2.97 -14.85
C VAL A 76 2.68 2.49 -16.30
N ASN A 77 2.05 1.34 -16.51
CA ASN A 77 1.73 0.83 -17.85
C ASN A 77 0.48 1.48 -18.50
N GLY A 78 -0.14 2.47 -17.86
CA GLY A 78 -1.34 3.15 -18.36
C GLY A 78 -2.66 2.42 -18.08
N LYS A 79 -2.64 1.19 -17.56
CA LYS A 79 -3.86 0.49 -17.13
C LYS A 79 -4.43 1.17 -15.88
N LYS A 80 -5.76 1.19 -15.77
CA LYS A 80 -6.48 1.82 -14.66
C LYS A 80 -7.06 0.79 -13.71
N MET A 81 -7.10 1.14 -12.42
CA MET A 81 -7.72 0.34 -11.37
C MET A 81 -8.42 1.26 -10.37
N GLN A 82 -9.45 0.77 -9.70
CA GLN A 82 -10.10 1.54 -8.66
C GLN A 82 -9.11 1.93 -7.56
N ALA A 83 -9.08 3.22 -7.22
CA ALA A 83 -8.24 3.72 -6.15
C ALA A 83 -8.54 2.98 -4.84
N LEU A 84 -9.81 2.67 -4.58
CA LEU A 84 -10.23 1.98 -3.35
C LEU A 84 -9.51 0.64 -3.19
N GLU A 85 -9.41 -0.15 -4.27
CA GLU A 85 -8.72 -1.44 -4.27
C GLU A 85 -7.21 -1.29 -4.02
N VAL A 86 -6.57 -0.33 -4.70
CA VAL A 86 -5.13 -0.03 -4.50
C VAL A 86 -4.83 0.30 -3.03
N PHE A 87 -5.65 1.14 -2.40
CA PHE A 87 -5.49 1.48 -0.99
C PHE A 87 -5.81 0.32 -0.05
N ALA A 88 -6.84 -0.48 -0.36
CA ALA A 88 -7.21 -1.65 0.42
C ALA A 88 -6.08 -2.71 0.42
N HIS A 89 -5.44 -2.96 -0.72
CA HIS A 89 -4.26 -3.82 -0.82
C HIS A 89 -3.13 -3.35 0.10
N ALA A 90 -2.81 -2.06 0.08
CA ALA A 90 -1.77 -1.49 0.92
C ALA A 90 -2.10 -1.60 2.43
N LEU A 91 -3.34 -1.29 2.81
CA LEU A 91 -3.78 -1.38 4.21
C LEU A 91 -3.81 -2.83 4.70
N ARG A 92 -4.25 -3.77 3.84
CA ARG A 92 -4.22 -5.21 4.12
C ARG A 92 -2.79 -5.70 4.35
N PHE A 93 -1.85 -5.31 3.49
CA PHE A 93 -0.44 -5.64 3.67
C PHE A 93 0.09 -5.22 5.05
N PHE A 94 -0.15 -3.96 5.46
CA PHE A 94 0.30 -3.49 6.77
C PHE A 94 -0.34 -4.25 7.93
N LYS A 95 -1.64 -4.54 7.83
CA LYS A 95 -2.37 -5.32 8.84
C LYS A 95 -1.78 -6.72 8.96
N GLU A 96 -1.63 -7.44 7.86
CA GLU A 96 -1.12 -8.82 7.83
C GLU A 96 0.31 -8.89 8.34
N HIS A 97 1.19 -8.01 7.85
CA HIS A 97 2.59 -7.96 8.27
C HIS A 97 2.73 -7.65 9.76
N ALA A 98 1.98 -6.66 10.27
CA ALA A 98 2.00 -6.34 11.70
C ALA A 98 1.43 -7.47 12.57
N VAL A 99 0.36 -8.14 12.13
CA VAL A 99 -0.20 -9.29 12.85
C VAL A 99 0.78 -10.46 12.85
N GLN A 100 1.45 -10.73 11.74
CA GLN A 100 2.46 -11.77 11.66
C GLN A 100 3.62 -11.52 12.63
N GLU A 101 4.20 -10.31 12.60
CA GLU A 101 5.28 -9.92 13.53
C GLU A 101 4.84 -10.02 15.00
N LEU A 102 3.61 -9.61 15.33
CA LEU A 102 3.06 -9.76 16.67
C LEU A 102 2.90 -11.23 17.08
N LYS A 103 2.47 -12.11 16.18
CA LYS A 103 2.35 -13.55 16.47
C LYS A 103 3.72 -14.21 16.68
N GLU A 104 4.72 -13.82 15.88
CA GLU A 104 6.10 -14.30 16.04
C GLU A 104 6.69 -13.90 17.41
N GLN A 105 6.37 -12.70 17.91
CA GLN A 105 6.86 -12.20 19.20
C GLN A 105 5.98 -12.61 20.40
N CYS A 106 4.70 -12.90 20.16
CA CYS A 106 3.72 -13.27 21.18
C CYS A 106 2.82 -14.40 20.65
N PRO A 107 3.23 -15.67 20.82
CA PRO A 107 2.44 -16.81 20.35
C PRO A 107 1.05 -16.94 21.00
N SER A 108 0.84 -16.32 22.17
CA SER A 108 -0.44 -16.29 22.88
C SER A 108 -1.38 -15.16 22.44
N LEU A 109 -1.05 -14.44 21.36
CA LEU A 109 -1.92 -13.37 20.84
C LEU A 109 -3.30 -13.96 20.49
N PRO A 110 -4.40 -13.41 21.04
CA PRO A 110 -5.73 -13.95 20.80
C PRO A 110 -6.10 -13.90 19.31
N GLU A 111 -6.81 -14.93 18.84
CA GLU A 111 -7.31 -14.98 17.48
C GLU A 111 -8.44 -13.98 17.25
N GLY A 112 -8.26 -13.08 16.28
CA GLY A 112 -9.30 -12.17 15.79
C GLY A 112 -9.74 -11.11 16.81
N GLY A 113 -10.09 -9.91 16.33
CA GLY A 113 -10.75 -8.88 17.14
C GLY A 113 -9.96 -8.26 18.31
N ALA A 114 -8.78 -8.79 18.66
CA ALA A 114 -7.96 -8.29 19.77
C ALA A 114 -7.22 -6.97 19.46
N ILE A 115 -7.08 -6.62 18.17
CA ILE A 115 -6.33 -5.44 17.73
C ILE A 115 -7.30 -4.38 17.20
N ARG A 116 -7.20 -3.18 17.76
CA ARG A 116 -7.88 -1.98 17.25
C ARG A 116 -6.90 -1.14 16.43
N TRP A 117 -7.26 -0.89 15.19
CA TRP A 117 -6.43 -0.12 14.25
C TRP A 117 -6.84 1.35 14.25
N VAL A 118 -5.85 2.24 14.24
CA VAL A 118 -6.04 3.69 14.07
C VAL A 118 -5.27 4.12 12.84
N LEU A 119 -5.99 4.61 11.83
CA LEU A 119 -5.41 5.16 10.61
C LEU A 119 -5.35 6.68 10.71
N THR A 120 -4.15 7.23 10.57
CA THR A 120 -3.95 8.69 10.56
C THR A 120 -4.10 9.24 9.15
N VAL A 121 -4.86 10.34 9.03
CA VAL A 121 -5.05 11.07 7.77
C VAL A 121 -4.66 12.54 7.98
N PRO A 122 -4.04 13.21 6.99
CA PRO A 122 -3.67 14.62 7.12
C PRO A 122 -4.88 15.52 7.43
N ALA A 123 -4.69 16.51 8.31
CA ALA A 123 -5.77 17.44 8.70
C ALA A 123 -6.34 18.25 7.52
N ILE A 124 -5.50 18.55 6.53
CA ILE A 124 -5.86 19.29 5.31
C ILE A 124 -6.77 18.51 4.35
N TRP A 125 -6.97 17.21 4.55
CA TRP A 125 -7.83 16.41 3.69
C TRP A 125 -9.30 16.74 3.92
N LYS A 126 -10.05 16.92 2.83
CA LYS A 126 -11.51 17.11 2.87
C LYS A 126 -12.21 15.87 3.39
N GLN A 127 -13.44 16.03 3.89
CA GLN A 127 -14.25 14.94 4.44
C GLN A 127 -14.40 13.71 3.51
N PRO A 128 -14.59 13.87 2.18
CA PRO A 128 -14.65 12.72 1.26
C PRO A 128 -13.39 11.86 1.27
N ALA A 129 -12.20 12.46 1.36
CA ALA A 129 -10.95 11.71 1.44
C ALA A 129 -10.79 10.97 2.77
N LYS A 130 -11.30 11.52 3.86
CA LYS A 130 -11.34 10.82 5.16
C LYS A 130 -12.28 9.63 5.11
N GLN A 131 -13.46 9.77 4.49
CA GLN A 131 -14.40 8.66 4.29
C GLN A 131 -13.81 7.61 3.35
N PHE A 132 -13.19 8.02 2.25
CA PHE A 132 -12.52 7.11 1.32
C PHE A 132 -11.48 6.21 2.02
N MET A 133 -10.62 6.79 2.85
CA MET A 133 -9.64 6.00 3.61
C MET A 133 -10.28 5.04 4.61
N ARG A 134 -11.45 5.40 5.15
CA ARG A 134 -12.23 4.53 6.02
C ARG A 134 -12.79 3.35 5.22
N GLU A 135 -13.40 3.59 4.07
CA GLU A 135 -13.92 2.53 3.20
C GLU A 135 -12.79 1.60 2.73
N ALA A 136 -11.62 2.15 2.37
CA ALA A 136 -10.47 1.34 1.97
C ALA A 136 -9.94 0.43 3.11
N ALA A 137 -10.25 0.75 4.36
CA ALA A 137 -9.80 0.01 5.54
C ALA A 137 -10.78 -1.08 5.99
N TYR A 138 -12.02 -1.08 5.46
CA TYR A 138 -13.04 -2.09 5.75
C TYR A 138 -12.88 -3.31 4.84
#